data_AF-K9VU55-F1
#
_entry.id   AF-K9VU55-F1
#
_cell.length_a   1.000
_cell.length_b   1.000
_cell.length_c   1.000
_cell.angle_alpha   90.00
_cell.angle_beta   90.00
_cell.angle_gamma   90.00
#
_symmetry.space_group_name_H-M   'P 1'
#
loop_
_entity.id
_entity.type
_entity.pdbx_description
1 polymer ?
#
loop_
_entity_poly.entity_id
_entity_poly.type
_entity_poly.pdbx_seq_one_letter_code
_entity_poly.pdbx_strand_id
1 'polypeptide(L)'
;MKSGKQRRIELKAKKQSRKEKLSAKQLTLRESQKLPPSKLAVLQDGVIVDTTTLAPLNSYSVPDFVQRQYYIDRPFTCADCNSQEIWTAAQQKWWYEEAKGSLLLL
;
A
#
# COMPACT_ATOMS: atom_id res chain seq x y z
N MET A 1 53.76 13.84 3.77
CA MET A 1 52.59 14.64 3.36
C MET A 1 52.11 14.13 2.00
N LYS A 2 50.80 13.88 1.82
CA LYS A 2 50.27 13.43 0.52
C LYS A 2 50.38 14.57 -0.49
N SER A 3 50.85 14.26 -1.69
CA SER A 3 50.99 15.23 -2.78
C SER A 3 49.62 15.83 -3.13
N GLY A 4 49.57 17.12 -3.51
CA GLY A 4 48.32 17.77 -3.91
C GLY A 4 47.58 17.04 -5.03
N LYS A 5 48.31 16.31 -5.90
CA LYS A 5 47.75 15.46 -6.95
C LYS A 5 47.00 14.25 -6.37
N GLN A 6 47.57 13.60 -5.34
CA GLN A 6 46.94 12.47 -4.64
C GLN A 6 45.65 12.91 -3.93
N ARG A 7 45.68 14.08 -3.27
CA ARG A 7 44.51 14.64 -2.58
C ARG A 7 43.36 14.97 -3.55
N ARG A 8 43.66 15.47 -4.75
CA ARG A 8 42.65 15.76 -5.78
C ARG A 8 41.96 14.49 -6.30
N ILE A 9 42.72 13.39 -6.47
CA ILE A 9 42.18 12.09 -6.89
C ILE A 9 41.24 11.52 -5.82
N GLU A 10 41.66 11.54 -4.55
CA GLU A 10 40.82 11.09 -3.43
C GLU A 10 39.50 11.89 -3.32
N LEU A 11 39.57 13.22 -3.48
CA LEU A 11 38.38 14.07 -3.46
C LEU A 11 37.43 13.77 -4.63
N LYS A 12 37.97 13.47 -5.83
CA LYS A 12 37.16 13.13 -7.00
C LYS A 12 36.46 11.78 -6.83
N ALA A 13 37.19 10.76 -6.34
CA ALA A 13 36.64 9.44 -6.03
C ALA A 13 35.56 9.51 -4.92
N LYS A 14 35.79 10.31 -3.88
CA LYS A 14 34.79 10.53 -2.81
C LYS A 14 33.53 11.23 -3.30
N LYS A 15 33.65 12.13 -4.29
CA LYS A 15 32.49 12.76 -4.94
C LYS A 15 31.73 11.77 -5.84
N GLN A 16 32.42 10.92 -6.61
CA GLN A 16 31.79 9.90 -7.45
C GLN A 16 31.01 8.88 -6.61
N SER A 17 31.65 8.29 -5.60
CA SER A 17 30.97 7.34 -4.71
C SER A 17 29.75 7.93 -3.99
N ARG A 18 29.78 9.21 -3.61
CA ARG A 18 28.59 9.88 -3.06
C ARG A 18 27.48 10.02 -4.10
N LYS A 19 27.79 10.39 -5.34
CA LYS A 19 26.81 10.48 -6.43
C LYS A 19 26.20 9.12 -6.75
N GLU A 20 27.01 8.06 -6.83
CA GLU A 20 26.56 6.68 -7.08
C GLU A 20 25.62 6.18 -5.98
N LYS A 21 25.96 6.44 -4.70
CA LYS A 21 25.08 6.10 -3.57
C LYS A 21 23.76 6.85 -3.61
N LEU A 22 23.78 8.14 -3.96
CA LEU A 22 22.57 8.95 -4.09
C LEU A 22 21.70 8.47 -5.26
N SER A 23 22.30 8.17 -6.41
CA SER A 23 21.55 7.64 -7.56
C SER A 23 20.96 6.26 -7.27
N ALA A 24 21.70 5.35 -6.62
CA ALA A 24 21.18 4.05 -6.22
C ALA A 24 20.01 4.17 -5.23
N LYS A 25 20.11 5.07 -4.24
CA LYS A 25 19.02 5.36 -3.30
C LYS A 25 17.79 5.96 -4.00
N GLN A 26 17.99 6.76 -5.05
CA GLN A 26 16.90 7.35 -5.80
C GLN A 26 16.23 6.37 -6.77
N LEU A 27 16.99 5.42 -7.32
CA LEU A 27 16.47 4.32 -8.13
C LEU A 27 15.61 3.37 -7.29
N THR A 28 16.09 2.97 -6.11
CA THR A 28 15.32 2.11 -5.18
C THR A 28 14.00 2.75 -4.75
N LEU A 29 14.00 4.06 -4.42
CA LEU A 29 12.76 4.79 -4.10
C LEU A 29 11.76 4.81 -5.25
N ARG A 30 12.21 5.01 -6.49
CA ARG A 30 11.35 4.97 -7.68
C ARG A 30 10.78 3.58 -7.94
N GLU A 31 11.56 2.55 -7.67
CA GLU A 31 11.14 1.16 -7.82
C GLU A 31 10.07 0.77 -6.78
N SER A 32 10.23 1.23 -5.53
CA SER A 32 9.19 1.09 -4.50
C SER A 32 7.90 1.84 -4.85
N GLN A 33 8.00 3.01 -5.50
CA GLN A 33 6.82 3.76 -5.97
C GLN A 33 6.10 3.09 -7.15
N LYS A 34 6.74 2.15 -7.86
CA LYS A 34 6.12 1.39 -8.95
C LYS A 34 5.39 0.13 -8.48
N LEU A 35 5.46 -0.23 -7.21
CA LEU A 35 4.72 -1.41 -6.74
C LEU A 35 3.21 -1.15 -6.86
N PRO A 36 2.45 -2.05 -7.51
CA PRO A 36 1.01 -1.91 -7.56
C PRO A 36 0.45 -1.97 -6.13
N PRO A 37 -0.60 -1.20 -5.80
CA PRO A 37 -1.19 -1.15 -4.47
C PRO A 37 -1.59 -2.54 -3.94
N SER A 38 -1.96 -3.48 -4.82
CA SER A 38 -2.21 -4.88 -4.47
C SER A 38 -1.00 -5.61 -3.88
N LYS A 39 0.23 -5.32 -4.33
CA LYS A 39 1.46 -5.92 -3.75
C LYS A 39 1.83 -5.29 -2.40
N LEU A 40 1.51 -4.02 -2.20
CA LEU A 40 1.68 -3.35 -0.91
C LEU A 40 0.66 -3.86 0.11
N ALA A 41 -0.57 -4.15 -0.34
CA ALA A 41 -1.63 -4.74 0.47
C ALA A 41 -1.25 -6.13 1.01
N VAL A 42 -0.72 -7.00 0.13
CA VAL A 42 -0.23 -8.33 0.52
C VAL A 42 0.91 -8.24 1.55
N LEU A 43 1.66 -7.14 1.59
CA LEU A 43 2.72 -6.92 2.57
C LEU A 43 2.21 -6.52 3.96
N GLN A 44 0.95 -6.11 4.09
CA GLN A 44 0.31 -5.62 5.33
C GLN A 44 -0.90 -6.47 5.73
N ASP A 45 -0.87 -7.78 5.43
CA ASP A 45 -1.99 -8.72 5.68
C ASP A 45 -3.33 -8.32 5.02
N GLY A 46 -3.30 -7.40 4.06
CA GLY A 46 -4.46 -6.92 3.34
C GLY A 46 -4.94 -7.95 2.30
N VAL A 47 -6.26 -8.16 2.26
CA VAL A 47 -6.90 -9.07 1.31
C VAL A 47 -7.25 -8.30 0.03
N ILE A 48 -6.77 -8.76 -1.12
CA ILE A 48 -7.03 -8.12 -2.42
C ILE A 48 -8.53 -8.18 -2.74
N VAL A 49 -9.06 -7.05 -3.25
CA VAL A 49 -10.44 -6.92 -3.72
C VAL A 49 -10.54 -7.43 -5.16
N ASP A 50 -11.48 -8.32 -5.42
CA ASP A 50 -11.85 -8.71 -6.78
C ASP A 50 -13.06 -7.91 -7.26
N THR A 51 -12.80 -6.82 -7.99
CA THR A 51 -13.83 -5.92 -8.48
C THR A 51 -14.80 -6.56 -9.49
N THR A 52 -14.42 -7.67 -10.12
CA THR A 52 -15.29 -8.38 -11.07
C THR A 52 -16.41 -9.15 -10.38
N THR A 53 -16.20 -9.51 -9.12
CA THR A 53 -17.17 -10.24 -8.30
C THR A 53 -18.03 -9.32 -7.46
N LEU A 54 -17.73 -8.03 -7.38
CA LEU A 54 -18.56 -7.11 -6.60
C LEU A 54 -19.97 -7.01 -7.19
N ALA A 55 -20.97 -6.87 -6.31
CA ALA A 55 -22.30 -6.47 -6.74
C ALA A 55 -22.21 -5.12 -7.49
N PRO A 56 -23.11 -4.84 -8.45
CA PRO A 56 -23.12 -3.57 -9.17
C PRO A 56 -23.06 -2.39 -8.19
N LEU A 57 -22.09 -1.50 -8.40
CA LEU A 57 -21.98 -0.27 -7.63
C LEU A 57 -23.13 0.65 -8.03
N ASN A 58 -24.19 0.63 -7.22
CA ASN A 58 -25.33 1.53 -7.38
C ASN A 58 -25.10 2.88 -6.68
N SER A 59 -23.93 3.07 -6.05
CA SER A 59 -23.56 4.27 -5.30
C SER A 59 -22.99 5.35 -6.20
N TYR A 60 -23.31 6.62 -5.90
CA TYR A 60 -22.73 7.79 -6.57
C TYR A 60 -21.21 7.97 -6.30
N SER A 61 -20.65 7.20 -5.37
CA SER A 61 -19.23 7.22 -5.00
C SER A 61 -18.64 5.83 -5.00
N VAL A 62 -17.36 5.73 -5.40
CA VAL A 62 -16.58 4.49 -5.32
C VAL A 62 -16.19 4.24 -3.85
N PRO A 63 -16.48 3.06 -3.28
CA PRO A 63 -16.04 2.74 -1.93
C PRO A 63 -14.52 2.77 -1.80
N ASP A 64 -14.07 3.24 -0.64
CA ASP A 64 -12.67 3.45 -0.31
C ASP A 64 -11.80 2.17 -0.45
N PHE A 65 -12.35 1.00 -0.11
CA PHE A 65 -11.64 -0.29 -0.31
C PHE A 65 -11.48 -0.66 -1.80
N VAL A 66 -12.42 -0.26 -2.67
CA VAL A 66 -12.33 -0.46 -4.12
C VAL A 66 -11.27 0.47 -4.72
N GLN A 67 -11.23 1.73 -4.25
CA GLN A 67 -10.21 2.68 -4.67
C GLN A 67 -8.80 2.23 -4.26
N ARG A 68 -8.66 1.67 -3.06
CA ARG A 68 -7.40 1.10 -2.58
C ARG A 68 -7.06 -0.26 -3.20
N GLN A 69 -8.06 -1.01 -3.67
CA GLN A 69 -7.97 -2.38 -4.20
C GLN A 69 -7.65 -3.46 -3.17
N TYR A 70 -7.87 -3.20 -1.88
CA TYR A 70 -7.71 -4.19 -0.81
C TYR A 70 -8.57 -3.85 0.42
N TYR A 71 -8.93 -4.91 1.16
CA TYR A 71 -9.57 -4.83 2.47
C TYR A 71 -8.52 -4.71 3.58
N ILE A 72 -8.91 -4.01 4.65
CA ILE A 72 -8.13 -3.84 5.88
C ILE A 72 -9.05 -4.10 7.05
N ASP A 73 -8.49 -4.60 8.15
CA ASP A 73 -9.23 -4.76 9.40
C ASP A 73 -9.79 -3.41 9.87
N ARG A 74 -11.10 -3.37 10.14
CA ARG A 74 -11.78 -2.16 10.61
C ARG A 74 -12.41 -2.39 11.97
N PRO A 75 -12.08 -1.59 12.99
CA PRO A 75 -12.81 -1.64 14.24
C PRO A 75 -14.23 -1.14 14.02
N PHE A 76 -15.20 -1.79 14.66
CA PHE A 76 -16.58 -1.35 14.71
C PHE A 76 -17.14 -1.56 16.12
N THR A 77 -18.26 -0.90 16.39
CA THR A 77 -19.03 -1.12 17.62
C THR A 77 -20.32 -1.84 17.25
N CYS A 78 -20.58 -2.98 17.88
CA CYS A 78 -21.82 -3.72 17.64
C CYS A 78 -23.03 -2.87 18.04
N ALA A 79 -24.01 -2.74 17.15
CA ALA A 79 -25.20 -1.92 17.41
C ALA A 79 -26.09 -2.50 18.53
N ASP A 80 -26.07 -3.82 18.71
CA ASP A 80 -26.95 -4.50 19.68
C ASP A 80 -26.34 -4.56 21.09
N CYS A 81 -25.04 -4.85 21.19
CA CYS A 81 -24.38 -5.08 22.49
C CYS A 81 -23.26 -4.09 22.81
N ASN A 82 -22.96 -3.16 21.90
CA ASN A 82 -21.97 -2.10 22.08
C ASN A 82 -20.53 -2.60 22.33
N SER A 83 -20.24 -3.87 22.02
CA SER A 83 -18.90 -4.45 22.04
C SER A 83 -18.03 -3.80 20.96
N GLN A 84 -16.74 -3.60 21.28
CA GLN A 84 -15.75 -3.21 20.28
C GLN A 84 -15.18 -4.47 19.63
N GLU A 85 -15.38 -4.59 18.33
CA GLU A 85 -14.97 -5.74 17.55
C GLU A 85 -14.21 -5.31 16.31
N ILE A 86 -13.53 -6.26 15.66
CA ILE A 86 -12.75 -6.02 14.45
C ILE A 86 -13.45 -6.75 13.31
N TRP A 87 -13.90 -5.98 12.32
CA TRP A 87 -14.36 -6.53 11.06
C TRP A 87 -13.15 -6.82 10.18
N THR A 88 -12.76 -8.09 10.15
CA THR A 88 -11.53 -8.51 9.50
C THR A 88 -11.60 -8.37 7.98
N ALA A 89 -10.45 -8.20 7.34
CA ALA A 89 -10.35 -8.13 5.87
C ALA A 89 -10.95 -9.38 5.19
N ALA A 90 -10.80 -10.56 5.80
CA ALA A 90 -11.39 -11.80 5.31
C ALA A 90 -12.94 -11.79 5.38
N GLN A 91 -13.51 -11.31 6.49
CA GLN A 91 -14.96 -11.18 6.65
C GLN A 91 -15.54 -10.16 5.66
N GLN A 92 -14.84 -9.05 5.42
CA GLN A 92 -15.22 -8.06 4.41
C GLN A 92 -15.25 -8.67 3.01
N LYS A 93 -14.20 -9.40 2.62
CA LYS A 93 -14.15 -10.09 1.34
C LYS A 93 -15.32 -11.04 1.17
N TRP A 94 -15.56 -11.92 2.15
CA TRP A 94 -16.69 -12.84 2.11
C TRP A 94 -18.02 -12.11 1.93
N TRP A 95 -18.24 -11.04 2.71
CA TRP A 95 -19.49 -10.27 2.66
C TRP A 95 -19.74 -9.63 1.29
N TYR A 96 -18.75 -8.95 0.73
CA TYR A 96 -18.93 -8.20 -0.52
C TYR A 96 -18.84 -9.07 -1.78
N GLU A 97 -17.98 -10.07 -1.78
CA GLU A 97 -17.68 -10.87 -2.97
C GLU A 97 -18.53 -12.14 -3.04
N GLU A 98 -18.79 -12.81 -1.91
CA GLU A 98 -19.54 -14.08 -1.88
C GLU A 98 -21.00 -13.85 -1.51
N ALA A 99 -21.26 -13.17 -0.38
CA ALA A 99 -22.62 -12.92 0.11
C ALA A 99 -23.35 -11.80 -0.67
N LYS A 100 -22.64 -11.08 -1.54
CA LYS A 100 -23.14 -9.92 -2.32
C LYS A 100 -23.85 -8.89 -1.44
N GLY A 101 -23.30 -8.65 -0.25
CA GLY A 101 -23.79 -7.66 0.68
C GLY A 101 -23.86 -6.28 0.05
N SER A 102 -24.82 -5.48 0.50
CA SER A 102 -25.04 -4.13 -0.05
C SER A 102 -23.82 -3.23 0.15
N LEU A 103 -23.47 -2.50 -0.91
CA LEU A 103 -22.43 -1.47 -0.91
C LEU A 103 -22.95 -0.08 -0.52
N LEU A 104 -24.25 0.04 -0.20
CA LEU A 104 -24.86 1.31 0.18
C LEU A 104 -24.31 1.75 1.55
N LEU A 105 -23.38 2.70 1.51
CA LEU A 105 -23.12 3.63 2.59
C LEU A 105 -24.43 4.39 2.87
N LEU A 106 -25.02 4.15 4.05
CA LEU A 106 -25.93 5.10 4.70
C LEU A 106 -25.11 6.28 5.26
#